data_AF-A0A5J5A7D0-F1
#
_entry.id   AF-A0A5J5A7D0-F1
#
_cell.length_a   1.000
_cell.length_b   1.000
_cell.length_c   1.000
_cell.angle_alpha   90.00
_cell.angle_beta   90.00
_cell.angle_gamma   90.00
#
_symmetry.space_group_name_H-M   'P 1'
#
loop_
_entity.id
_entity.type
_entity.pdbx_description
1 polymer ?
#
loop_
_entity_poly.entity_id
_entity_poly.type
_entity_poly.pdbx_seq_one_letter_code
_entity_poly.pdbx_strand_id
1 'polypeptide(L)'
;MLWTTLVCKQESISYIYLRWAFNSLPFRIAPYIRVVFFILNIRELRGTILILAGMLSTYFNVLALGLLFLLFSSWLAYVIFEDTQQGKTIFTSYGTTLYQMFVLFTTSNNPDVWIPAYKTSRCFKSELTKQVAEKDQMRKRILDKAFNLIDEYNVGFLNKVQCIRLFEELNKYRTLPRSSREDFELIFDELDDSH
;
A
#
# COMPACT_ATOMS: atom_id res chain seq x y z
N MET A 1 4.38 44.79 35.70
CA MET A 1 4.43 43.33 35.95
C MET A 1 3.15 42.76 36.56
N LEU A 2 2.44 43.50 37.43
CA LEU A 2 1.14 43.07 38.01
C LEU A 2 -0.04 43.09 37.01
N TRP A 3 -0.04 44.03 36.07
CA TRP A 3 -1.10 44.13 35.05
C TRP A 3 -1.10 42.98 34.04
N THR A 4 0.06 42.49 33.62
CA THR A 4 0.18 41.35 32.68
C THR A 4 -0.19 40.01 33.32
N THR A 5 0.08 39.85 34.63
CA THR A 5 -0.31 38.65 35.39
C THR A 5 -1.81 38.64 35.71
N LEU A 6 -2.43 39.79 35.97
CA LEU A 6 -3.89 39.93 36.16
C LEU A 6 -4.67 39.61 34.87
N VAL A 7 -4.23 40.12 33.72
CA VAL A 7 -4.85 39.80 32.42
C VAL A 7 -4.73 38.30 32.11
N CYS A 8 -3.57 37.70 32.37
CA CYS A 8 -3.35 36.27 32.16
C CYS A 8 -4.20 35.39 33.09
N LYS A 9 -4.46 35.85 34.33
CA LYS A 9 -5.31 35.16 35.30
C LYS A 9 -6.80 35.28 34.95
N GLN A 10 -7.24 36.43 34.42
CA GLN A 10 -8.59 36.65 33.92
C GLN A 10 -8.91 35.75 32.71
N GLU A 11 -7.97 35.61 31.77
CA GLU A 11 -8.11 34.70 30.62
C GLU A 11 -8.12 33.22 31.03
N SER A 12 -7.40 32.86 32.09
CA SER A 12 -7.40 31.50 32.62
C SER A 12 -8.73 31.13 33.29
N ILE A 13 -9.38 32.08 33.95
CA ILE A 13 -10.68 31.88 34.64
C ILE A 13 -11.82 31.77 33.61
N SER A 14 -11.84 32.61 32.59
CA SER A 14 -12.81 32.50 31.49
C SER A 14 -12.65 31.19 30.71
N TYR A 15 -11.42 30.67 30.58
CA TYR A 15 -11.14 29.37 29.98
C TYR A 15 -11.75 28.20 30.77
N ILE A 16 -11.70 28.24 32.10
CA ILE A 16 -12.28 27.20 32.97
C ILE A 16 -13.80 27.21 32.88
N TYR A 17 -14.43 28.39 32.88
CA TYR A 17 -15.89 28.53 32.73
C TYR A 17 -16.39 28.07 31.34
N LEU A 18 -15.66 28.42 30.28
CA LEU A 18 -15.99 27.98 28.92
C LEU A 18 -15.82 26.46 28.77
N ARG A 19 -14.76 25.89 29.36
CA ARG A 19 -14.53 24.43 29.39
C ARG A 19 -15.67 23.68 30.10
N TRP A 20 -16.20 24.24 31.19
CA TRP A 20 -17.31 23.68 31.96
C TRP A 20 -18.63 23.75 31.17
N ALA A 21 -18.92 24.88 30.53
CA ALA A 21 -20.13 25.08 29.72
C ALA A 21 -20.20 24.19 28.47
N PHE A 22 -19.06 23.81 27.88
CA PHE A 22 -19.02 22.93 26.70
C PHE A 22 -19.12 21.43 27.03
N ASN A 23 -18.85 21.02 28.28
CA ASN A 23 -19.03 19.62 28.71
C ASN A 23 -20.50 19.21 28.81
N SER A 24 -21.44 20.17 28.80
CA SER A 24 -22.89 19.94 28.84
C SER A 24 -23.58 19.97 27.47
N LEU A 25 -22.87 20.18 26.35
CA LEU A 25 -23.46 20.11 25.00
C LEU A 25 -23.60 18.67 24.48
N PRO A 26 -24.66 18.34 23.71
CA PRO A 26 -24.89 16.99 23.23
C PRO A 26 -23.81 16.49 22.25
N PHE A 27 -23.55 15.19 22.36
CA PHE A 27 -22.53 14.33 21.77
C PHE A 27 -22.31 14.44 20.24
N ARG A 28 -21.14 14.95 19.82
CA ARG A 28 -20.29 14.51 18.66
C ARG A 28 -19.26 15.56 18.26
N ILE A 29 -19.61 16.84 18.42
CA ILE A 29 -18.77 17.98 18.00
C ILE A 29 -17.76 18.38 19.09
N ALA A 30 -18.05 18.00 20.34
CA ALA A 30 -17.22 18.31 21.51
C ALA A 30 -15.72 17.94 21.36
N PRO A 31 -15.33 16.79 20.76
CA PRO A 31 -13.93 16.48 20.54
C PRO A 31 -13.22 17.46 19.58
N TYR A 32 -13.88 17.87 18.49
CA TYR A 32 -13.32 18.81 17.51
C TYR A 32 -13.14 20.21 18.11
N ILE A 33 -14.13 20.69 18.87
CA ILE A 33 -14.05 21.98 19.57
C ILE A 33 -12.86 21.99 20.55
N ARG A 34 -12.62 20.88 21.26
CA ARG A 34 -11.48 20.77 22.18
C ARG A 34 -10.14 20.90 21.45
N VAL A 35 -10.01 20.30 20.27
CA VAL A 35 -8.80 20.41 19.44
C VAL A 35 -8.63 21.84 18.92
N VAL A 36 -9.69 22.48 18.43
CA VAL A 36 -9.62 23.88 17.98
C VAL A 36 -9.18 24.82 19.12
N PHE A 37 -9.77 24.69 20.30
CA PHE A 37 -9.36 25.48 21.47
C PHE A 37 -7.92 25.21 21.90
N PHE A 38 -7.47 23.95 21.83
CA PHE A 38 -6.08 23.60 22.13
C PHE A 38 -5.11 24.29 21.15
N ILE A 39 -5.43 24.25 19.86
CA ILE A 39 -4.60 24.85 18.81
C ILE A 39 -4.58 26.39 18.93
N LEU A 40 -5.72 27.02 19.25
CA LEU A 40 -5.81 28.48 19.43
C LEU A 40 -5.15 28.98 20.72
N ASN A 41 -4.98 28.12 21.73
CA ASN A 41 -4.37 28.48 23.01
C ASN A 41 -2.83 28.62 22.89
N ILE A 42 -2.19 27.76 22.10
CA ILE A 42 -0.73 27.79 21.92
C ILE A 42 -0.35 28.85 20.88
N ARG A 43 0.42 29.85 21.32
CA ARG A 43 0.84 30.99 20.47
C ARG A 43 1.63 30.56 19.23
N GLU A 44 2.47 29.54 19.35
CA GLU A 44 3.23 28.95 18.24
C GLU A 44 2.31 28.36 17.16
N LEU A 45 1.32 27.54 17.56
CA LEU A 45 0.37 26.91 16.64
C LEU A 45 -0.53 27.93 15.94
N ARG A 46 -0.95 28.98 16.66
CA ARG A 46 -1.70 30.09 16.07
C ARG A 46 -0.89 30.79 14.97
N GLY A 47 0.42 30.98 15.18
CA GLY A 47 1.33 31.50 14.17
C GLY A 47 1.36 30.62 12.92
N THR A 48 1.47 29.30 13.09
CA THR A 48 1.45 28.33 11.97
C THR A 48 0.14 28.36 11.18
N ILE A 49 -1.02 28.45 11.84
CA ILE A 49 -2.32 28.56 11.14
C ILE A 49 -2.40 29.85 10.32
N LEU A 50 -1.92 30.97 10.86
CA LEU A 50 -1.96 32.25 10.15
C LEU A 50 -1.07 32.22 8.91
N ILE A 51 0.10 31.57 8.98
CA ILE A 51 0.97 31.36 7.83
C ILE A 51 0.27 30.46 6.79
N LEU A 52 -0.34 29.35 7.23
CA LEU A 52 -1.10 28.46 6.35
C LEU A 52 -2.27 29.18 5.66
N ALA A 53 -3.00 30.02 6.39
CA ALA A 53 -4.08 30.85 5.84
C ALA A 53 -3.56 31.89 4.84
N GLY A 54 -2.37 32.47 5.08
CA GLY A 54 -1.72 33.39 4.14
C GLY A 54 -1.34 32.73 2.80
N MET A 55 -0.96 31.46 2.82
CA MET A 55 -0.63 30.68 1.62
C MET A 55 -1.85 30.04 0.93
N LEU A 56 -3.03 30.10 1.57
CA LEU A 56 -4.22 29.40 1.10
C LEU A 56 -4.71 29.89 -0.27
N SER A 57 -4.54 31.18 -0.56
CA SER A 57 -4.95 31.77 -1.85
C SER A 57 -4.15 31.20 -3.04
N THR A 58 -2.83 31.15 -2.92
CA THR A 58 -1.98 30.56 -3.96
C THR A 58 -2.16 29.05 -4.06
N TYR A 59 -2.40 28.38 -2.91
CA TYR A 59 -2.75 26.97 -2.88
C TYR A 59 -4.02 26.67 -3.68
N PHE A 60 -5.09 27.47 -3.54
CA PHE A 60 -6.31 27.28 -4.33
C PHE A 60 -6.08 27.45 -5.84
N ASN A 61 -5.20 28.37 -6.26
CA ASN A 61 -4.85 28.53 -7.68
C ASN A 61 -4.16 27.27 -8.23
N VAL A 62 -3.18 26.72 -7.50
CA VAL A 62 -2.49 25.48 -7.90
C VAL A 62 -3.44 24.28 -7.84
N LEU A 63 -4.30 24.23 -6.83
CA LEU A 63 -5.31 23.17 -6.69
C LEU A 63 -6.32 23.23 -7.84
N ALA A 64 -6.76 24.42 -8.27
CA ALA A 64 -7.64 24.57 -9.42
C ALA A 64 -6.97 24.06 -10.70
N LEU A 65 -5.68 24.34 -10.91
CA LEU A 65 -4.92 23.79 -12.03
C LEU A 65 -4.79 22.25 -11.94
N GLY A 66 -4.53 21.73 -10.75
CA GLY A 66 -4.46 20.29 -10.50
C GLY A 66 -5.80 19.57 -10.75
N LEU A 67 -6.92 20.18 -10.33
CA LEU A 67 -8.26 19.68 -10.62
C LEU A 67 -8.58 19.73 -12.11
N LEU A 68 -8.21 20.81 -12.81
CA LEU A 68 -8.37 20.91 -14.26
C LEU A 68 -7.58 19.79 -14.97
N PHE A 69 -6.33 19.56 -14.57
CA PHE A 69 -5.51 18.46 -15.07
C PHE A 69 -6.16 17.09 -14.82
N LEU A 70 -6.71 16.86 -13.62
CA LEU A 70 -7.40 15.61 -13.29
C LEU A 70 -8.65 15.42 -14.14
N LEU A 71 -9.47 16.45 -14.31
CA LEU A 71 -10.67 16.39 -15.15
C LEU A 71 -10.32 16.08 -16.62
N PHE A 72 -9.30 16.75 -17.15
CA PHE A 72 -8.82 16.55 -18.52
C PHE A 72 -8.21 15.16 -18.73
N SER A 73 -7.30 14.73 -17.84
CA SER A 73 -6.68 13.41 -17.94
C SER A 73 -7.69 12.27 -17.74
N SER A 74 -8.68 12.45 -16.87
CA SER A 74 -9.76 11.47 -16.68
C SER A 74 -10.67 11.36 -17.90
N TRP A 75 -10.93 12.47 -18.59
CA TRP A 75 -11.71 12.46 -19.83
C TRP A 75 -10.93 11.76 -20.94
N LEU A 76 -9.65 12.10 -21.10
CA LEU A 76 -8.77 11.47 -22.07
C LEU A 76 -8.68 9.95 -21.82
N ALA A 77 -8.48 9.55 -20.56
CA ALA A 77 -8.43 8.14 -20.18
C ALA A 77 -9.76 7.41 -20.47
N TYR A 78 -10.89 8.05 -20.18
CA TYR A 78 -12.21 7.48 -20.47
C TYR A 78 -12.39 7.22 -21.97
N VAL A 79 -12.06 8.20 -22.83
CA VAL A 79 -12.15 8.06 -24.30
C VAL A 79 -11.18 7.01 -24.84
N ILE A 80 -9.94 6.95 -24.33
CA ILE A 80 -8.95 5.96 -24.79
C ILE A 80 -9.36 4.52 -24.46
N PHE A 81 -9.98 4.32 -23.29
CA PHE A 81 -10.29 2.97 -22.79
C PHE A 81 -11.72 2.52 -23.04
N GLU A 82 -12.60 3.34 -23.63
CA GLU A 82 -14.03 3.06 -23.85
C GLU A 82 -14.27 1.69 -24.51
N ASP A 83 -13.52 1.35 -25.56
CA ASP A 83 -13.66 0.10 -26.31
C ASP A 83 -12.86 -1.08 -25.74
N THR A 84 -12.12 -0.89 -24.64
CA THR A 84 -11.28 -1.93 -24.06
C THR A 84 -12.03 -2.73 -22.99
N GLN A 85 -11.62 -4.00 -22.77
CA GLN A 85 -12.14 -4.81 -21.65
C GLN A 85 -11.89 -4.16 -20.27
N GLN A 86 -10.83 -3.36 -20.18
CA GLN A 86 -10.51 -2.58 -18.98
C GLN A 86 -11.47 -1.39 -18.80
N GLY A 87 -11.86 -0.74 -19.91
CA GLY A 87 -12.93 0.26 -19.95
C GLY A 87 -14.20 -0.23 -19.28
N LYS A 88 -14.62 -1.44 -19.63
CA LYS A 88 -15.87 -2.06 -19.15
C LYS A 88 -15.84 -2.50 -17.69
N THR A 89 -14.65 -2.69 -17.10
CA THR A 89 -14.50 -3.23 -15.73
C THR A 89 -14.06 -2.17 -14.72
N ILE A 90 -13.17 -1.27 -15.11
CA ILE A 90 -12.56 -0.27 -14.22
C ILE A 90 -13.05 1.15 -14.54
N PHE A 91 -13.33 1.46 -15.81
CA PHE A 91 -13.69 2.80 -16.28
C PHE A 91 -15.13 2.88 -16.79
N THR A 92 -16.07 2.31 -16.04
CA THR A 92 -17.50 2.18 -16.42
C THR A 92 -18.21 3.50 -16.71
N SER A 93 -17.84 4.56 -16.01
CA SER A 93 -18.35 5.92 -16.19
C SER A 93 -17.26 6.95 -15.93
N TYR A 94 -17.47 8.18 -16.40
CA TYR A 94 -16.53 9.28 -16.17
C TYR A 94 -16.18 9.49 -14.69
N GLY A 95 -17.16 9.37 -13.78
CA GLY A 95 -16.94 9.51 -12.35
C GLY A 95 -16.04 8.41 -11.76
N THR A 96 -16.22 7.16 -12.22
CA THR A 96 -15.33 6.07 -11.79
C THR A 96 -13.91 6.27 -12.32
N THR A 97 -13.76 6.76 -13.55
CA THR A 97 -12.44 7.08 -14.13
C THR A 97 -11.76 8.22 -13.40
N LEU A 98 -12.50 9.27 -13.03
CA LEU A 98 -11.99 10.37 -12.24
C LEU A 98 -11.44 9.90 -10.89
N TYR A 99 -12.19 9.05 -10.19
CA TYR A 99 -11.74 8.47 -8.94
C TYR A 99 -10.45 7.64 -9.13
N GLN A 100 -10.42 6.76 -10.13
CA GLN A 100 -9.25 5.92 -10.40
C GLN A 100 -8.01 6.76 -10.78
N MET A 101 -8.19 7.83 -11.56
CA MET A 101 -7.12 8.76 -11.93
C MET A 101 -6.68 9.65 -10.76
N PHE A 102 -7.59 10.03 -9.86
CA PHE A 102 -7.25 10.73 -8.62
C PHE A 102 -6.41 9.86 -7.68
N VAL A 103 -6.81 8.59 -7.48
CA VAL A 103 -6.02 7.65 -6.68
C VAL A 103 -4.65 7.40 -7.32
N LEU A 104 -4.59 7.30 -8.66
CA LEU A 104 -3.32 7.18 -9.40
C LEU A 104 -2.45 8.44 -9.29
N PHE A 105 -3.05 9.63 -9.25
CA PHE A 105 -2.33 10.88 -9.02
C PHE A 105 -1.64 10.91 -7.64
N THR A 106 -2.24 10.26 -6.64
CA THR A 106 -1.58 10.03 -5.33
C THR A 106 -0.65 8.82 -5.31
N THR A 107 -0.48 8.11 -6.43
CA THR A 107 0.32 6.88 -6.61
C THR A 107 -0.11 5.68 -5.76
N SER A 108 -1.25 5.76 -5.07
CA SER A 108 -1.69 4.73 -4.11
C SER A 108 -2.14 3.41 -4.76
N ASN A 109 -2.58 3.44 -6.02
CA ASN A 109 -3.02 2.26 -6.79
C ASN A 109 -2.02 1.83 -7.87
N ASN A 110 -0.77 2.30 -7.79
CA ASN A 110 0.29 1.88 -8.70
C ASN A 110 0.90 0.56 -8.20
N PRO A 111 0.99 -0.52 -9.01
CA PRO A 111 0.74 -0.63 -10.46
C PRO A 111 -0.66 -1.17 -10.86
N ASP A 112 -1.51 -1.50 -9.89
CA ASP A 112 -2.71 -2.32 -10.09
C ASP A 112 -3.71 -1.75 -11.11
N VAL A 113 -3.85 -0.42 -11.18
CA VAL A 113 -4.85 0.22 -12.04
C VAL A 113 -4.56 0.08 -13.54
N TRP A 114 -3.29 -0.03 -13.95
CA TRP A 114 -2.88 -0.05 -15.36
C TRP A 114 -2.29 -1.38 -15.84
N ILE A 115 -2.01 -2.34 -14.95
CA ILE A 115 -1.57 -3.70 -15.32
C ILE A 115 -2.51 -4.40 -16.33
N PRO A 116 -3.85 -4.33 -16.19
CA PRO A 116 -4.74 -4.96 -17.17
C PRO A 116 -4.62 -4.36 -18.58
N ALA A 117 -4.46 -3.03 -18.67
CA ALA A 117 -4.15 -2.31 -19.92
C ALA A 117 -2.87 -2.85 -20.54
N TYR A 118 -1.86 -2.93 -19.68
CA TYR A 118 -0.50 -3.28 -20.05
C TYR A 118 -0.40 -4.71 -20.60
N LYS A 119 -1.16 -5.64 -20.01
CA LYS A 119 -1.26 -7.03 -20.47
C LYS A 119 -2.03 -7.18 -21.78
N THR A 120 -2.88 -6.22 -22.14
CA THR A 120 -3.69 -6.25 -23.37
C THR A 120 -2.90 -5.75 -24.59
N SER A 121 -1.99 -4.80 -24.38
CA SER A 121 -1.14 -4.24 -25.44
C SER A 121 -0.25 -5.29 -26.10
N ARG A 122 -0.45 -5.53 -27.41
CA ARG A 122 0.25 -6.56 -28.20
C ARG A 122 1.77 -6.44 -28.16
N CYS A 123 2.30 -5.22 -28.26
CA CYS A 123 3.74 -4.96 -28.33
C CYS A 123 4.43 -5.26 -27.00
N PHE A 124 3.79 -4.88 -25.88
CA PHE A 124 4.38 -5.07 -24.57
C PHE A 124 4.20 -6.51 -24.06
N LYS A 125 3.04 -7.12 -24.32
CA LYS A 125 2.75 -8.50 -23.94
C LYS A 125 3.80 -9.48 -24.49
N SER A 126 4.18 -9.36 -25.77
CA SER A 126 5.18 -10.25 -26.38
C SER A 126 6.54 -10.16 -25.70
N GLU A 127 6.92 -8.96 -25.25
CA GLU A 127 8.21 -8.75 -24.59
C GLU A 127 8.20 -9.29 -23.16
N LEU A 128 7.12 -9.03 -22.41
CA LEU A 128 6.95 -9.58 -21.07
C LEU A 128 6.93 -11.11 -21.07
N THR A 129 6.25 -11.73 -22.05
CA THR A 129 6.21 -13.20 -22.15
C THR A 129 7.58 -13.79 -22.43
N LYS A 130 8.43 -13.13 -23.21
CA LYS A 130 9.81 -13.57 -23.44
C LYS A 130 10.63 -13.50 -22.16
N GLN A 131 10.57 -12.38 -21.45
CA GLN A 131 11.31 -12.21 -20.20
C GLN A 131 10.87 -13.20 -19.11
N VAL A 132 9.57 -13.46 -18.98
CA VAL A 132 9.06 -14.46 -18.03
C VAL A 132 9.56 -15.87 -18.41
N ALA A 133 9.50 -16.22 -19.70
CA ALA A 133 10.01 -17.50 -20.19
C ALA A 133 11.52 -17.66 -19.93
N GLU A 134 12.32 -16.63 -20.15
CA GLU A 134 13.76 -16.62 -19.86
C GLU A 134 14.06 -16.76 -18.37
N LYS A 135 13.31 -16.08 -17.50
CA LYS A 135 13.46 -16.20 -16.04
C LYS A 135 13.09 -17.60 -15.55
N ASP A 136 12.02 -18.18 -16.08
CA ASP A 136 11.63 -19.55 -15.75
C ASP A 136 12.65 -20.56 -16.24
N GLN A 137 13.23 -20.36 -17.44
CA GLN A 137 14.32 -21.20 -17.93
C GLN A 137 15.58 -21.08 -17.07
N MET A 138 15.93 -19.87 -16.62
CA MET A 138 17.06 -19.65 -15.73
C MET A 138 16.84 -20.31 -14.37
N ARG A 139 15.63 -20.20 -13.80
CA ARG A 139 15.26 -20.85 -12.55
C ARG A 139 15.35 -22.37 -12.67
N LYS A 140 14.86 -22.95 -13.77
CA LYS A 140 15.00 -24.39 -14.06
C LYS A 140 16.47 -24.80 -14.13
N ARG A 141 17.30 -24.08 -14.88
CA ARG A 141 18.76 -24.37 -14.98
C ARG A 141 19.47 -24.34 -13.62
N ILE A 142 19.11 -23.40 -12.74
CA ILE A 142 19.70 -23.33 -11.40
C ILE A 142 19.23 -24.51 -10.56
N LEU A 143 17.94 -24.85 -10.62
CA LEU A 143 17.39 -25.99 -9.90
C LEU A 143 17.95 -27.32 -10.41
N ASP A 144 18.09 -27.51 -11.72
CA ASP A 144 18.67 -28.72 -12.31
C ASP A 144 20.14 -28.87 -11.88
N LYS A 145 20.90 -27.78 -11.85
CA LYS A 145 22.29 -27.81 -11.34
C LYS A 145 22.32 -28.17 -9.85
N ALA A 146 21.44 -27.58 -9.05
CA ALA A 146 21.34 -27.89 -7.62
C ALA A 146 20.94 -29.35 -7.39
N PHE A 147 20.00 -29.86 -8.18
CA PHE A 147 19.57 -31.26 -8.14
C PHE A 147 20.70 -32.21 -8.49
N ASN A 148 21.41 -31.97 -9.61
CA ASN A 148 22.55 -32.78 -10.04
C ASN A 148 23.73 -32.75 -9.06
N LEU A 149 23.84 -31.72 -8.23
CA LEU A 149 24.85 -31.65 -7.17
C LEU A 149 24.51 -32.54 -5.96
N ILE A 150 23.23 -32.84 -5.75
CA ILE A 150 22.73 -33.64 -4.61
C ILE A 150 22.54 -35.11 -5.04
N ASP A 151 22.18 -35.36 -6.30
CA ASP A 151 22.07 -36.70 -6.87
C ASP A 151 23.47 -37.30 -7.12
N GLU A 152 24.08 -37.81 -6.05
CA GLU A 152 25.39 -38.48 -6.08
C GLU A 152 25.42 -39.73 -6.99
N TYR A 153 24.26 -40.35 -7.25
CA TYR A 153 24.15 -41.61 -7.99
C TYR A 153 23.68 -41.44 -9.44
N ASN A 154 23.35 -40.21 -9.84
CA ASN A 154 22.89 -39.84 -11.19
C ASN A 154 21.73 -40.72 -11.70
N VAL A 155 20.84 -41.10 -10.79
CA VAL A 155 19.65 -41.93 -11.07
C VAL A 155 18.44 -41.09 -11.47
N GLY A 156 18.54 -39.76 -11.36
CA GLY A 156 17.47 -38.83 -11.75
C GLY A 156 16.38 -38.67 -10.68
N PHE A 157 16.59 -39.20 -9.47
CA PHE A 157 15.72 -39.04 -8.31
C PHE A 157 16.55 -38.95 -7.03
N LEU A 158 15.99 -38.33 -5.98
CA LEU A 158 16.64 -38.18 -4.68
C LEU A 158 16.14 -39.25 -3.71
N ASN A 159 17.06 -39.92 -3.02
CA ASN A 159 16.71 -40.89 -1.98
C ASN A 159 16.12 -40.20 -0.73
N LYS A 160 15.31 -40.93 0.06
CA LYS A 160 14.69 -40.43 1.31
C LYS A 160 15.70 -39.73 2.22
N VAL A 161 16.88 -40.33 2.42
CA VAL A 161 17.97 -39.76 3.25
C VAL A 161 18.55 -38.47 2.69
N GLN A 162 18.72 -38.38 1.35
CA GLN A 162 19.24 -37.17 0.68
C GLN A 162 18.21 -36.03 0.75
N CYS A 163 16.92 -36.33 0.55
CA CYS A 163 15.83 -35.38 0.71
C CYS A 163 15.75 -34.82 2.13
N ILE A 164 15.79 -35.67 3.16
CA ILE A 164 15.73 -35.22 4.57
C ILE A 164 16.88 -34.26 4.89
N ARG A 165 18.11 -34.58 4.46
CA ARG A 165 19.28 -33.72 4.66
C ARG A 165 19.17 -32.37 3.94
N LEU A 166 18.62 -32.36 2.72
CA LEU A 166 18.37 -31.14 1.97
C LEU A 166 17.33 -30.25 2.67
N PHE A 167 16.22 -30.84 3.12
CA PHE A 167 15.16 -30.09 3.80
C PHE A 167 15.62 -29.55 5.16
N GLU A 168 16.42 -30.29 5.92
CA GLU A 168 17.01 -29.84 7.18
C GLU A 168 17.90 -28.58 6.98
N GLU A 169 18.78 -28.61 5.98
CA GLU A 169 19.62 -27.45 5.64
C GLU A 169 18.80 -26.30 5.05
N LEU A 170 17.78 -26.56 4.21
CA LEU A 170 16.90 -25.51 3.68
C LEU A 170 16.08 -24.80 4.78
N ASN A 171 15.65 -25.54 5.81
CA ASN A 171 14.92 -25.01 6.97
C ASN A 171 15.81 -24.10 7.85
N LYS A 172 17.14 -24.28 7.80
CA LYS A 172 18.11 -23.43 8.49
C LYS A 172 18.33 -22.08 7.81
N TYR A 173 18.26 -22.02 6.48
CA TYR A 173 18.59 -20.80 5.70
C TYR A 173 17.39 -20.08 5.06
N ARG A 174 16.23 -20.73 4.92
CA ARG A 174 14.99 -20.10 4.44
C ARG A 174 13.90 -20.12 5.51
N THR A 175 12.99 -19.15 5.43
CA THR A 175 11.70 -19.12 6.13
C THR A 175 10.73 -20.15 5.54
N LEU A 176 11.08 -21.43 5.60
CA LEU A 176 10.09 -22.50 5.46
C LEU A 176 9.41 -22.69 6.83
N PRO A 177 8.15 -23.17 6.87
CA PRO A 177 7.53 -23.56 8.14
C PRO A 177 8.43 -24.60 8.83
N ARG A 178 8.75 -24.40 10.11
CA ARG A 178 9.59 -25.32 10.91
C ARG A 178 8.81 -26.62 11.18
N SER A 179 8.81 -27.56 10.25
CA SER A 179 8.36 -28.93 10.51
C SER A 179 9.51 -29.76 11.08
N SER A 180 9.19 -30.61 12.06
CA SER A 180 10.13 -31.53 12.71
C SER A 180 10.57 -32.62 11.75
N ARG A 181 11.75 -33.21 11.96
CA ARG A 181 12.23 -34.36 11.17
C ARG A 181 11.26 -35.56 11.24
N GLU A 182 10.65 -35.77 12.40
CA GLU A 182 9.65 -36.82 12.65
C GLU A 182 8.39 -36.64 11.78
N ASP A 183 7.91 -35.41 11.62
CA ASP A 183 6.75 -35.11 10.76
C ASP A 183 7.05 -35.42 9.30
N PHE A 184 8.28 -35.15 8.83
CA PHE A 184 8.69 -35.48 7.47
C PHE A 184 8.75 -36.98 7.22
N GLU A 185 9.30 -37.75 8.16
CA GLU A 185 9.35 -39.21 8.03
C GLU A 185 7.95 -39.82 7.97
N LEU A 186 7.04 -39.37 8.84
CA LEU A 186 5.62 -39.73 8.82
C LEU A 186 4.93 -39.34 7.50
N ILE A 187 5.18 -38.14 6.97
CA ILE A 187 4.62 -37.69 5.69
C ILE A 187 5.15 -38.54 4.53
N PHE A 188 6.44 -38.88 4.53
CA PHE A 188 7.01 -39.75 3.49
C PHE A 188 6.44 -41.17 3.58
N ASP A 189 6.25 -41.71 4.77
CA ASP A 189 5.70 -43.05 4.97
C ASP A 189 4.20 -43.12 4.65
N GLU A 190 3.45 -42.04 4.83
CA GLU A 190 2.03 -41.94 4.42
C GLU A 190 1.87 -41.70 2.91
N LEU A 191 2.81 -40.99 2.27
CA LEU A 191 2.77 -40.72 0.82
C LEU A 191 3.29 -41.89 -0.02
N ASP A 192 4.19 -42.69 0.54
CA ASP A 192 4.74 -43.89 -0.09
C ASP A 192 3.91 -45.10 0.37
N ASP A 193 2.68 -45.24 -0.15
CA ASP A 193 1.79 -46.40 0.04
C ASP A 193 2.40 -47.74 -0.45
N SER A 194 3.67 -47.74 -0.88
CA SER A 194 4.46 -48.87 -1.36
C SER A 194 5.12 -49.61 -0.19
N HIS A 195 4.39 -50.54 0.45
CA HIS A 195 4.99 -51.51 1.36
C HIS A 195 5.78 -52.62 0.65
#